data_AF-A0A6M3IWG6-F1
#
_entry.id   AF-A0A6M3IWG6-F1
#
_cell.length_a   1.000
_cell.length_b   1.000
_cell.length_c   1.000
_cell.angle_alpha   90.00
_cell.angle_beta   90.00
_cell.angle_gamma   90.00
#
_symmetry.space_group_name_H-M   'P 1'
#
loop_
_entity.id
_entity.type
_entity.pdbx_description
1 polymer ?
#
loop_
_entity_poly.entity_id
_entity_poly.type
_entity_poly.pdbx_seq_one_letter_code
_entity_poly.pdbx_strand_id
1 'polypeptide(L)'
;EWWLNGKIHREDGPAIEHANGTKEWYLNGKLHREDGPAVEHIDGYKEWYLNGLRHKEDGPAIERVDGYKAWYLNGKFHREDGPAIKYSNGTKTWWLNDEKVTEEEVMNKPKVIKNEDGTKFWWLNEFIEEHIRKEVKLLRDNGFNTECSCGHDMYIQCQYSPDASLKILDDLLFNNDYTDYEISTSIKRIDGHLYPSMEVRFGVTKDIKWIKKEVRKQIDKYFGLDERVDK
;
A
#
# COMPACT_ATOMS: atom_id res chain seq x y z
N GLU A 1 28.51 -3.80 26.53
CA GLU A 1 27.70 -4.65 25.63
C GLU A 1 26.75 -5.51 26.47
N TRP A 2 25.60 -5.90 25.92
CA TRP A 2 24.62 -6.77 26.57
C TRP A 2 24.33 -8.00 25.71
N TRP A 3 24.23 -9.16 26.35
CA TRP A 3 24.14 -10.46 25.69
C TRP A 3 23.02 -11.32 26.29
N LEU A 4 22.27 -12.02 25.43
CA LEU A 4 21.27 -13.03 25.79
C LEU A 4 21.47 -14.27 24.89
N ASN A 5 21.62 -15.45 25.50
CA ASN A 5 21.82 -16.72 24.78
C ASN A 5 22.96 -16.69 23.74
N GLY A 6 24.07 -16.03 24.07
CA GLY A 6 25.23 -15.91 23.19
C GLY A 6 25.04 -14.96 22.00
N LYS A 7 24.00 -14.12 22.02
CA LYS A 7 23.75 -13.07 21.02
C LYS A 7 23.66 -11.70 21.68
N ILE A 8 24.12 -10.65 21.01
CA ILE A 8 23.97 -9.27 21.48
C ILE A 8 22.47 -8.94 21.51
N HIS A 9 21.96 -8.53 22.67
CA HIS A 9 20.53 -8.35 22.89
C HIS A 9 20.27 -7.41 24.07
N ARG A 10 19.36 -6.45 23.90
CA ARG A 10 18.76 -5.67 25.00
C ARG A 10 17.41 -5.08 24.57
N GLU A 11 16.39 -5.18 25.41
CA GLU A 11 15.05 -4.63 25.14
C GLU A 11 14.94 -3.16 25.58
N ASP A 12 15.46 -2.81 26.76
CA ASP A 12 15.24 -1.49 27.38
C ASP A 12 16.36 -0.46 27.12
N GLY A 13 17.22 -0.68 26.14
CA GLY A 13 18.33 0.24 25.89
C GLY A 13 19.31 -0.23 24.81
N PRO A 14 20.39 0.53 24.57
CA PRO A 14 21.41 0.12 23.62
C PRO A 14 22.06 -1.19 24.09
N ALA A 15 22.25 -2.13 23.18
CA ALA A 15 22.97 -3.37 23.44
C ALA A 15 24.49 -3.22 23.26
N ILE A 16 24.95 -2.11 22.69
CA ILE A 16 26.36 -1.68 22.68
C ILE A 16 26.41 -0.16 22.89
N GLU A 17 27.31 0.26 23.79
CA GLU A 17 27.67 1.67 23.98
C GLU A 17 29.18 1.78 23.84
N HIS A 18 29.63 2.53 22.84
CA HIS A 18 31.04 2.73 22.53
C HIS A 18 31.61 3.91 23.31
N ALA A 19 32.93 3.91 23.55
CA ALA A 19 33.61 4.99 24.27
C ALA A 19 33.52 6.36 23.58
N ASN A 20 33.31 6.38 22.26
CA ASN A 20 33.10 7.59 21.47
C ASN A 20 31.65 8.14 21.56
N GLY A 21 30.77 7.49 22.34
CA GLY A 21 29.37 7.87 22.50
C GLY A 21 28.41 7.28 21.48
N THR A 22 28.88 6.46 20.53
CA THR A 22 28.00 5.72 19.61
C THR A 22 27.21 4.66 20.36
N LYS A 23 25.92 4.55 20.06
CA LYS A 23 24.99 3.59 20.65
C LYS A 23 24.37 2.72 19.57
N GLU A 24 24.26 1.43 19.84
CA GLU A 24 23.65 0.46 18.95
C GLU A 24 22.64 -0.40 19.71
N TRP A 25 21.45 -0.60 19.13
CA TRP A 25 20.36 -1.39 19.69
C TRP A 25 20.24 -2.71 18.93
N TYR A 26 20.32 -3.81 19.66
CA TYR A 26 20.20 -5.15 19.09
C TYR A 26 19.11 -5.94 19.79
N LEU A 27 18.34 -6.67 19.00
CA LEU A 27 17.42 -7.70 19.45
C LEU A 27 17.82 -9.03 18.79
N ASN A 28 18.13 -10.04 19.61
CA ASN A 28 18.50 -11.39 19.15
C ASN A 28 19.65 -11.40 18.13
N GLY A 29 20.67 -10.56 18.34
CA GLY A 29 21.85 -10.46 17.48
C GLY A 29 21.65 -9.66 16.19
N LYS A 30 20.52 -8.98 16.03
CA LYS A 30 20.23 -8.12 14.87
C LYS A 30 19.99 -6.68 15.30
N LEU A 31 20.48 -5.71 14.54
CA LEU A 31 20.13 -4.30 14.75
C LEU A 31 18.61 -4.14 14.67
N HIS A 32 18.01 -3.61 15.72
CA HIS A 32 16.56 -3.52 15.84
C HIS A 32 16.19 -2.43 16.85
N ARG A 33 15.29 -1.53 16.46
CA ARG A 33 14.58 -0.62 17.38
C ARG A 33 13.29 -0.11 16.73
N GLU A 34 12.18 -0.16 17.46
CA GLU A 34 10.86 0.27 16.95
C GLU A 34 10.69 1.80 17.07
N ASP A 35 11.05 2.37 18.23
CA ASP A 35 10.75 3.78 18.56
C ASP A 35 11.89 4.76 18.25
N GLY A 36 12.91 4.37 17.48
CA GLY A 36 14.06 5.23 17.24
C GLY A 36 15.16 4.61 16.39
N PRO A 37 16.30 5.32 16.21
CA PRO A 37 17.43 4.78 15.46
C PRO A 37 18.03 3.60 16.20
N ALA A 38 18.31 2.52 15.46
CA ALA A 38 19.03 1.36 15.98
C ALA A 38 20.55 1.60 16.00
N VAL A 39 21.04 2.63 15.32
CA VAL A 39 22.42 3.13 15.43
C VAL A 39 22.37 4.65 15.55
N GLU A 40 23.01 5.19 16.58
CA GLU A 40 23.10 6.63 16.83
C GLU A 40 24.54 7.01 17.18
N HIS A 41 25.14 7.88 16.39
CA HIS A 41 26.46 8.42 16.66
C HIS A 41 26.36 9.79 17.32
N ILE A 42 27.41 10.15 18.06
CA ILE A 42 27.55 11.46 18.73
C ILE A 42 27.53 12.63 17.73
N ASP A 43 28.00 12.43 16.51
CA ASP A 43 28.07 13.46 15.47
C ASP A 43 26.69 13.79 14.88
N GLY A 44 25.67 12.97 15.15
CA GLY A 44 24.32 13.11 14.63
C GLY A 44 23.98 12.11 13.51
N TYR A 45 24.89 11.19 13.15
CA TYR A 45 24.57 10.09 12.26
C TYR A 45 23.54 9.14 12.89
N LYS A 46 22.49 8.81 12.13
CA LYS A 46 21.42 7.92 12.58
C LYS A 46 21.05 6.91 11.51
N GLU A 47 20.90 5.65 11.91
CA GLU A 47 20.30 4.61 11.08
C GLU A 47 19.18 3.87 11.82
N TRP A 48 18.11 3.57 11.10
CA TRP A 48 16.95 2.83 11.60
C TRP A 48 16.94 1.43 11.03
N TYR A 49 16.83 0.44 11.92
CA TYR A 49 16.74 -0.96 11.56
C TYR A 49 15.57 -1.62 12.29
N LEU A 50 14.87 -2.49 11.58
CA LEU A 50 13.90 -3.41 12.12
C LEU A 50 14.31 -4.82 11.73
N ASN A 51 14.55 -5.68 12.71
CA ASN A 51 14.94 -7.09 12.50
C ASN A 51 16.18 -7.28 11.59
N GLY A 52 17.15 -6.37 11.67
CA GLY A 52 18.39 -6.37 10.90
C GLY A 52 18.27 -5.78 9.50
N LEU A 53 17.09 -5.27 9.11
CA LEU A 53 16.87 -4.61 7.83
C LEU A 53 16.69 -3.11 8.04
N ARG A 54 17.31 -2.29 7.18
CA ARG A 54 17.08 -0.84 7.20
C ARG A 54 15.60 -0.56 6.94
N HIS A 55 14.94 0.13 7.85
CA HIS A 55 13.50 0.32 7.78
C HIS A 55 13.10 1.58 8.54
N LYS A 56 12.32 2.45 7.89
CA LYS A 56 11.57 3.52 8.56
C LYS A 56 10.37 3.95 7.71
N GLU A 57 9.17 3.94 8.28
CA GLU A 57 7.96 4.35 7.56
C GLU A 57 7.85 5.87 7.42
N ASP A 58 8.06 6.59 8.52
CA ASP A 58 7.84 8.04 8.61
C ASP A 58 9.14 8.85 8.53
N GLY A 59 9.94 8.61 7.50
CA GLY A 59 11.14 9.40 7.21
C GLY A 59 12.33 8.56 6.73
N PRO A 60 13.51 9.16 6.63
CA PRO A 60 14.69 8.47 6.15
C PRO A 60 15.20 7.44 7.17
N ALA A 61 15.55 6.26 6.70
CA ALA A 61 16.20 5.23 7.52
C ALA A 61 17.71 5.47 7.67
N ILE A 62 18.28 6.45 6.96
CA ILE A 62 19.65 6.95 7.17
C ILE A 62 19.61 8.48 7.17
N GLU A 63 20.17 9.09 8.20
CA GLU A 63 20.41 10.54 8.27
C GLU A 63 21.87 10.81 8.60
N ARG A 64 22.52 11.60 7.74
CA ARG A 64 23.88 12.10 7.94
C ARG A 64 23.88 13.59 8.20
N VAL A 65 24.91 14.04 8.91
CA VAL A 65 25.16 15.44 9.27
C VAL A 65 25.42 16.30 8.03
N ASP A 66 26.00 15.73 6.98
CA ASP A 66 26.28 16.40 5.71
C ASP A 66 25.01 16.64 4.86
N GLY A 67 23.84 16.22 5.34
CA GLY A 67 22.56 16.37 4.65
C GLY A 67 22.18 15.18 3.78
N TYR A 68 23.02 14.13 3.69
CA TYR A 68 22.62 12.89 3.03
C TYR A 68 21.47 12.22 3.80
N LYS A 69 20.41 11.86 3.07
CA LYS A 69 19.25 11.14 3.60
C LYS A 69 18.86 10.02 2.65
N ALA A 70 18.59 8.84 3.20
CA ALA A 70 18.09 7.72 2.42
C ALA A 70 16.88 7.06 3.10
N TRP A 71 15.87 6.75 2.30
CA TRP A 71 14.63 6.11 2.72
C TRP A 71 14.69 4.63 2.36
N TYR A 72 14.47 3.79 3.38
CA TYR A 72 14.42 2.34 3.21
C TYR A 72 13.15 1.80 3.85
N LEU A 73 12.54 0.83 3.16
CA LEU A 73 11.47 0.01 3.70
C LEU A 73 11.87 -1.46 3.53
N ASN A 74 11.94 -2.20 4.64
CA ASN A 74 12.31 -3.62 4.65
C ASN A 74 13.63 -3.94 3.91
N GLY A 75 14.63 -3.08 4.08
CA GLY A 75 15.96 -3.24 3.50
C GLY A 75 16.11 -2.74 2.07
N LYS A 76 15.04 -2.25 1.44
CA LYS A 76 15.04 -1.75 0.06
C LYS A 76 14.89 -0.23 0.00
N PHE A 77 15.54 0.43 -0.96
CA PHE A 77 15.28 1.83 -1.24
C PHE A 77 13.83 2.01 -1.68
N HIS A 78 13.07 2.82 -0.94
CA HIS A 78 11.65 2.97 -1.19
C HIS A 78 11.14 4.32 -0.68
N ARG A 79 10.46 5.06 -1.55
CA ARG A 79 9.68 6.24 -1.16
C ARG A 79 8.62 6.60 -2.20
N GLU A 80 7.39 6.79 -1.76
CA GLU A 80 6.23 7.05 -2.63
C GLU A 80 5.90 8.53 -2.81
N ASP A 81 6.45 9.41 -1.96
CA ASP A 81 6.09 10.83 -1.88
C ASP A 81 7.28 11.78 -2.18
N GLY A 82 8.37 11.25 -2.72
CA GLY A 82 9.56 12.02 -3.02
C GLY A 82 10.78 11.15 -3.31
N PRO A 83 11.99 11.72 -3.29
CA PRO A 83 13.22 10.98 -3.60
C PRO A 83 13.58 10.03 -2.46
N ALA A 84 13.89 8.78 -2.80
CA ALA A 84 14.35 7.78 -1.86
C ALA A 84 15.82 8.00 -1.44
N ILE A 85 16.59 8.80 -2.18
CA ILE A 85 17.92 9.27 -1.76
C ILE A 85 18.05 10.76 -2.05
N LYS A 86 18.49 11.52 -1.04
CA LYS A 86 18.95 12.90 -1.16
C LYS A 86 20.43 12.93 -0.81
N TYR A 87 21.27 13.35 -1.76
CA TYR A 87 22.71 13.51 -1.55
C TYR A 87 23.01 14.88 -0.93
N SER A 88 24.15 14.98 -0.24
CA SER A 88 24.62 16.23 0.37
C SER A 88 24.86 17.36 -0.64
N ASN A 89 25.17 17.01 -1.89
CA ASN A 89 25.30 17.97 -3.00
C ASN A 89 23.95 18.43 -3.59
N GLY A 90 22.82 18.01 -3.03
CA GLY A 90 21.47 18.35 -3.49
C GLY A 90 20.91 17.43 -4.59
N THR A 91 21.71 16.50 -5.11
CA THR A 91 21.25 15.50 -6.09
C THR A 91 20.20 14.59 -5.45
N LYS A 92 19.20 14.17 -6.24
CA LYS A 92 18.07 13.35 -5.79
C LYS A 92 17.92 12.14 -6.70
N THR A 93 17.58 10.99 -6.13
CA THR A 93 17.18 9.80 -6.91
C THR A 93 15.94 9.16 -6.32
N TRP A 94 15.09 8.62 -7.17
CA TRP A 94 13.81 8.03 -6.84
C TRP A 94 13.87 6.53 -7.02
N TRP A 95 13.34 5.81 -6.05
CA TRP A 95 13.39 4.36 -5.98
C TRP A 95 12.13 3.84 -5.30
N LEU A 96 11.60 2.74 -5.83
CA LEU A 96 10.50 1.99 -5.25
C LEU A 96 10.90 0.53 -5.17
N ASN A 97 11.08 0.01 -3.96
CA ASN A 97 11.46 -1.39 -3.73
C ASN A 97 12.74 -1.80 -4.49
N ASP A 98 13.77 -0.94 -4.46
CA ASP A 98 15.03 -1.06 -5.22
C ASP A 98 14.93 -0.92 -6.75
N GLU A 99 13.75 -0.64 -7.29
CA GLU A 99 13.60 -0.30 -8.71
C GLU A 99 13.77 1.21 -8.89
N LYS A 100 14.72 1.60 -9.74
CA LYS A 100 14.97 3.00 -10.06
C LYS A 100 13.82 3.52 -10.89
N VAL A 101 13.18 4.58 -10.42
CA VAL A 101 12.06 5.25 -11.09
C VAL A 101 12.39 6.72 -11.31
N THR A 102 11.63 7.36 -12.17
CA THR A 102 11.70 8.80 -12.41
C THR A 102 10.91 9.57 -11.35
N GLU A 103 11.19 10.86 -11.20
CA GLU A 103 10.40 11.74 -10.35
C GLU A 103 8.94 11.79 -10.81
N GLU A 104 8.71 11.80 -12.12
CA GLU A 104 7.37 11.84 -12.71
C GLU A 104 6.56 10.57 -12.37
N GLU A 105 7.16 9.38 -12.45
CA GLU A 105 6.49 8.12 -12.07
C GLU A 105 6.11 8.07 -10.59
N VAL A 106 6.89 8.69 -9.70
CA VAL A 106 6.56 8.77 -8.26
C VAL A 106 5.49 9.83 -8.00
N MET A 107 5.55 10.96 -8.68
CA MET A 107 4.64 12.09 -8.46
C MET A 107 3.28 11.92 -9.17
N ASN A 108 3.23 11.19 -10.28
CA ASN A 108 2.01 10.87 -11.02
C ASN A 108 1.33 9.59 -10.53
N LYS A 109 1.94 8.85 -9.59
CA LYS A 109 1.20 7.83 -8.84
C LYS A 109 0.07 8.51 -8.07
N PRO A 110 -1.15 7.95 -8.09
CA PRO A 110 -2.26 8.51 -7.33
C PRO A 110 -1.83 8.64 -5.87
N LYS A 111 -1.86 9.88 -5.35
CA LYS A 111 -1.46 10.17 -3.97
C LYS A 111 -2.28 9.30 -3.03
N VAL A 112 -1.58 8.59 -2.16
CA VAL A 112 -2.17 7.86 -1.02
C VAL A 112 -3.06 8.84 -0.27
N ILE A 113 -4.38 8.63 -0.33
CA ILE A 113 -5.32 9.35 0.51
C ILE A 113 -5.01 8.92 1.95
N LYS A 114 -4.86 9.89 2.85
CA LYS A 114 -4.68 9.66 4.28
C LYS A 114 -6.00 9.95 4.99
N ASN A 115 -6.26 9.27 6.09
CA ASN A 115 -7.29 9.64 7.05
C ASN A 115 -6.98 11.04 7.64
N GLU A 116 -7.96 11.66 8.29
CA GLU A 116 -7.80 12.96 8.98
C GLU A 116 -6.74 12.91 10.10
N ASP A 117 -6.47 11.71 10.64
CA ASP A 117 -5.43 11.44 11.63
C ASP A 117 -4.03 11.17 11.02
N GLY A 118 -3.90 11.20 9.70
CA GLY A 118 -2.64 10.99 8.98
C GLY A 118 -2.31 9.52 8.66
N THR A 119 -3.14 8.56 9.06
CA THR A 119 -2.94 7.14 8.72
C THR A 119 -3.26 6.87 7.24
N LYS A 120 -2.48 6.00 6.58
CA LYS A 120 -2.60 5.72 5.13
C LYS A 120 -3.78 4.77 4.84
N PHE A 121 -4.59 5.05 3.82
CA PHE A 121 -5.55 4.08 3.25
C PHE A 121 -4.80 3.02 2.43
N TRP A 122 -4.25 2.00 3.10
CA TRP A 122 -3.39 0.98 2.47
C TRP A 122 -4.06 0.17 1.34
N TRP A 123 -5.39 0.15 1.25
CA TRP A 123 -6.14 -0.67 0.28
C TRP A 123 -6.75 0.10 -0.89
N LEU A 124 -6.58 1.42 -0.96
CA LEU A 124 -7.02 2.23 -2.13
C LEU A 124 -6.01 2.17 -3.30
N ASN A 125 -4.89 1.45 -3.10
CA ASN A 125 -3.84 1.22 -4.08
C ASN A 125 -4.12 0.03 -5.02
N GLU A 126 -5.15 -0.77 -4.74
CA GLU A 126 -5.75 -1.59 -5.78
C GLU A 126 -6.48 -0.65 -6.73
N PHE A 127 -6.35 -0.83 -8.05
CA PHE A 127 -6.94 0.04 -9.07
C PHE A 127 -8.48 0.05 -9.00
N ILE A 128 -9.04 0.74 -7.99
CA ILE A 128 -10.47 0.89 -7.75
C ILE A 128 -10.89 2.23 -8.38
N GLU A 129 -11.71 2.15 -9.43
CA GLU A 129 -12.27 3.30 -10.14
C GLU A 129 -13.08 4.19 -9.19
N GLU A 130 -13.00 5.51 -9.37
CA GLU A 130 -13.51 6.52 -8.41
C GLU A 130 -14.98 6.32 -8.02
N HIS A 131 -15.81 5.93 -8.97
CA HIS A 131 -17.26 5.80 -8.82
C HIS A 131 -17.74 4.47 -8.22
N ILE A 132 -16.84 3.53 -7.92
CA ILE A 132 -17.17 2.29 -7.17
C ILE A 132 -16.51 2.25 -5.77
N ARG A 133 -15.74 3.29 -5.40
CA ARG A 133 -14.97 3.33 -4.14
C ARG A 133 -15.85 3.33 -2.90
N LYS A 134 -17.03 3.95 -2.96
CA LYS A 134 -17.95 4.01 -1.81
C LYS A 134 -18.54 2.64 -1.52
N GLU A 135 -18.88 1.92 -2.58
CA GLU A 135 -19.43 0.57 -2.57
C GLU A 135 -18.38 -0.43 -2.07
N VAL A 136 -17.14 -0.37 -2.60
CA VAL A 136 -16.03 -1.23 -2.13
C VAL A 136 -15.73 -0.98 -0.65
N LYS A 137 -15.76 0.29 -0.21
CA LYS A 137 -15.57 0.64 1.20
C LYS A 137 -16.66 0.05 2.08
N LEU A 138 -17.93 0.23 1.71
CA LEU A 138 -19.07 -0.33 2.45
C LEU A 138 -18.93 -1.85 2.65
N LEU A 139 -18.56 -2.57 1.60
CA LEU A 139 -18.40 -4.03 1.66
C LEU A 139 -17.25 -4.44 2.59
N ARG A 140 -16.09 -3.80 2.47
CA ARG A 140 -14.91 -4.12 3.30
C ARG A 140 -15.13 -3.75 4.77
N ASP A 141 -15.74 -2.60 5.06
CA ASP A 141 -16.08 -2.16 6.42
C ASP A 141 -17.04 -3.14 7.12
N ASN A 142 -17.79 -3.94 6.35
CA ASN A 142 -18.72 -4.96 6.84
C ASN A 142 -18.20 -6.40 6.66
N GLY A 143 -16.89 -6.58 6.50
CA GLY A 143 -16.23 -7.88 6.54
C GLY A 143 -16.26 -8.69 5.23
N PHE A 144 -16.66 -8.07 4.11
CA PHE A 144 -16.59 -8.71 2.80
C PHE A 144 -15.22 -8.45 2.14
N ASN A 145 -14.48 -9.53 1.86
CA ASN A 145 -13.24 -9.45 1.09
C ASN A 145 -13.56 -9.22 -0.39
N THR A 146 -13.17 -8.08 -0.95
CA THR A 146 -13.33 -7.78 -2.38
C THR A 146 -12.03 -8.10 -3.13
N GLU A 147 -12.11 -8.94 -4.16
CA GLU A 147 -10.98 -9.46 -4.96
C GLU A 147 -10.66 -8.59 -6.17
N CYS A 148 -11.70 -8.03 -6.81
CA CYS A 148 -11.54 -7.03 -7.84
C CYS A 148 -12.80 -6.18 -7.97
N SER A 149 -12.69 -5.03 -8.61
CA SER A 149 -13.83 -4.16 -8.91
C SER A 149 -13.61 -3.52 -10.26
N CYS A 150 -14.69 -3.33 -11.00
CA CYS A 150 -14.67 -2.68 -12.30
C CYS A 150 -15.76 -1.63 -12.32
N GLY A 151 -15.37 -0.39 -12.55
CA GLY A 151 -16.29 0.72 -12.57
C GLY A 151 -17.06 0.83 -13.89
N HIS A 152 -16.46 0.48 -15.03
CA HIS A 152 -17.15 0.56 -16.32
C HIS A 152 -18.33 -0.42 -16.48
N ASP A 153 -18.30 -1.54 -15.76
CA ASP A 153 -19.37 -2.53 -15.74
C ASP A 153 -20.12 -2.58 -14.39
N MET A 154 -19.77 -1.66 -13.48
CA MET A 154 -20.35 -1.45 -12.14
C MET A 154 -20.40 -2.74 -11.30
N TYR A 155 -19.33 -3.53 -11.30
CA TYR A 155 -19.26 -4.79 -10.53
C TYR A 155 -18.15 -4.80 -9.49
N ILE A 156 -18.38 -5.56 -8.42
CA ILE A 156 -17.40 -5.89 -7.38
C ILE A 156 -17.38 -7.40 -7.21
N GLN A 157 -16.24 -8.03 -7.49
CA GLN A 157 -16.01 -9.43 -7.18
C GLN A 157 -15.58 -9.55 -5.71
N CYS A 158 -16.27 -10.41 -4.97
CA CYS A 158 -15.99 -10.76 -3.60
C CYS A 158 -15.50 -12.21 -3.50
N GLN A 159 -14.64 -12.47 -2.52
CA GLN A 159 -14.27 -13.82 -2.13
C GLN A 159 -15.53 -14.55 -1.67
N TYR A 160 -15.74 -15.76 -2.18
CA TYR A 160 -16.90 -16.56 -1.79
C TYR A 160 -16.82 -16.95 -0.32
N SER A 161 -17.83 -16.57 0.46
CA SER A 161 -18.01 -16.98 1.86
C SER A 161 -19.22 -17.91 1.99
N PRO A 162 -19.05 -19.17 2.43
CA PRO A 162 -20.09 -20.20 2.39
C PRO A 162 -21.23 -20.07 3.44
N ASP A 163 -21.23 -19.02 4.26
CA ASP A 163 -21.90 -19.05 5.58
C ASP A 163 -23.28 -18.33 5.62
N ALA A 164 -23.99 -18.24 4.49
CA ALA A 164 -25.18 -17.39 4.28
C ALA A 164 -24.90 -15.90 4.00
N SER A 165 -23.75 -15.63 3.38
CA SER A 165 -23.27 -14.31 2.94
C SER A 165 -24.24 -13.52 2.05
N LEU A 166 -25.10 -14.18 1.26
CA LEU A 166 -25.98 -13.50 0.30
C LEU A 166 -27.09 -12.67 0.95
N LYS A 167 -27.75 -13.20 2.00
CA LYS A 167 -28.85 -12.47 2.66
C LYS A 167 -28.31 -11.32 3.51
N ILE A 168 -27.18 -11.53 4.19
CA ILE A 168 -26.48 -10.48 4.96
C ILE A 168 -26.03 -9.35 4.03
N LEU A 169 -25.50 -9.70 2.86
CA LEU A 169 -25.10 -8.76 1.83
C LEU A 169 -26.30 -7.99 1.26
N ASP A 170 -27.39 -8.69 0.93
CA ASP A 170 -28.66 -8.09 0.50
C ASP A 170 -29.22 -7.10 1.55
N ASP A 171 -29.28 -7.52 2.83
CA ASP A 171 -29.72 -6.64 3.93
C ASP A 171 -28.80 -5.44 4.09
N LEU A 172 -27.48 -5.62 4.00
CA LEU A 172 -26.52 -4.52 4.09
C LEU A 172 -26.73 -3.51 2.96
N LEU A 173 -26.83 -3.98 1.72
CA LEU A 173 -27.01 -3.12 0.55
C LEU A 173 -28.35 -2.38 0.63
N PHE A 174 -29.43 -3.09 0.94
CA PHE A 174 -30.76 -2.51 1.07
C PHE A 174 -30.84 -1.46 2.20
N ASN A 175 -30.23 -1.74 3.36
CA ASN A 175 -30.20 -0.80 4.49
C ASN A 175 -29.28 0.42 4.25
N ASN A 176 -28.49 0.42 3.16
CA ASN A 176 -27.67 1.55 2.72
C ASN A 176 -28.23 2.19 1.43
N ASP A 177 -29.54 2.13 1.22
CA ASP A 177 -30.28 2.77 0.13
C ASP A 177 -29.93 2.28 -1.29
N TYR A 178 -29.23 1.15 -1.43
CA TYR A 178 -29.05 0.51 -2.73
C TYR A 178 -30.34 -0.21 -3.13
N THR A 179 -30.90 0.18 -4.28
CA THR A 179 -32.21 -0.31 -4.76
C THR A 179 -32.15 -0.96 -6.15
N ASP A 180 -30.99 -0.93 -6.80
CA ASP A 180 -30.76 -1.49 -8.14
C ASP A 180 -29.40 -2.20 -8.15
N TYR A 181 -29.41 -3.49 -7.84
CA TYR A 181 -28.22 -4.34 -7.84
C TYR A 181 -28.58 -5.81 -8.13
N GLU A 182 -27.59 -6.58 -8.57
CA GLU A 182 -27.65 -8.02 -8.79
C GLU A 182 -26.48 -8.69 -8.06
N ILE A 183 -26.76 -9.72 -7.27
CA ILE A 183 -25.74 -10.54 -6.62
C ILE A 183 -25.67 -11.89 -7.35
N SER A 184 -24.54 -12.16 -7.99
CA SER A 184 -24.26 -13.38 -8.74
C SER A 184 -23.25 -14.25 -7.99
N THR A 185 -23.46 -15.56 -7.97
CA THR A 185 -22.47 -16.52 -7.49
C THR A 185 -22.13 -17.51 -8.58
N SER A 186 -20.85 -17.85 -8.72
CA SER A 186 -20.38 -18.79 -9.73
C SER A 186 -19.33 -19.72 -9.15
N ILE A 187 -19.24 -20.94 -9.69
CA ILE A 187 -18.22 -21.90 -9.31
C ILE A 187 -17.58 -22.42 -10.60
N LYS A 188 -16.26 -22.27 -10.71
CA LYS A 188 -15.46 -22.80 -11.82
C LYS A 188 -14.55 -23.93 -11.33
N ARG A 189 -14.25 -24.89 -12.21
CA ARG A 189 -13.24 -25.91 -11.96
C ARG A 189 -12.23 -25.92 -13.10
N ILE A 190 -10.97 -25.67 -12.78
CA ILE A 190 -9.85 -25.60 -13.74
C ILE A 190 -8.72 -26.44 -13.17
N ASP A 191 -8.19 -27.37 -13.96
CA ASP A 191 -7.12 -28.30 -13.55
C ASP A 191 -7.39 -29.04 -12.22
N GLY A 192 -8.66 -29.37 -11.96
CA GLY A 192 -9.09 -30.05 -10.73
C GLY A 192 -9.30 -29.12 -9.53
N HIS A 193 -8.82 -27.88 -9.57
CA HIS A 193 -9.01 -26.88 -8.53
C HIS A 193 -10.37 -26.18 -8.63
N LEU A 194 -10.99 -25.93 -7.48
CA LEU A 194 -12.28 -25.25 -7.36
C LEU A 194 -12.06 -23.75 -7.16
N TYR A 195 -12.74 -22.93 -7.95
CA TYR A 195 -12.70 -21.47 -7.90
C TYR A 195 -14.13 -20.94 -7.72
N PRO A 196 -14.63 -20.83 -6.48
CA PRO A 196 -15.89 -20.17 -6.21
C PRO A 196 -15.70 -18.64 -6.25
N SER A 197 -16.67 -17.92 -6.82
CA SER A 197 -16.67 -16.46 -6.89
C SER A 197 -18.05 -15.91 -6.59
N MET A 198 -18.09 -14.70 -6.04
CA MET A 198 -19.31 -13.92 -5.85
C MET A 198 -19.11 -12.54 -6.48
N GLU A 199 -20.12 -12.00 -7.13
CA GLU A 199 -20.08 -10.70 -7.80
C GLU A 199 -21.32 -9.90 -7.42
N VAL A 200 -21.14 -8.63 -7.05
CA VAL A 200 -22.23 -7.67 -6.86
C VAL A 200 -22.16 -6.63 -7.96
N ARG A 201 -23.21 -6.51 -8.75
CA ARG A 201 -23.32 -5.54 -9.83
C ARG A 201 -24.36 -4.49 -9.48
N PHE A 202 -24.02 -3.22 -9.62
CA PHE A 202 -24.89 -2.08 -9.31
C PHE A 202 -25.42 -1.41 -10.57
N GLY A 203 -26.63 -0.85 -10.50
CA GLY A 203 -27.22 -0.07 -11.60
C GLY A 203 -27.59 -0.93 -12.81
N VAL A 204 -28.08 -2.14 -12.58
CA VAL A 204 -28.42 -3.15 -13.61
C VAL A 204 -29.45 -2.61 -14.59
N THR A 205 -30.34 -1.73 -14.14
CA THR A 205 -31.40 -1.13 -14.98
C THR A 205 -30.97 0.16 -15.69
N LYS A 206 -29.82 0.73 -15.36
CA LYS A 206 -29.35 2.02 -15.94
C LYS A 206 -28.57 1.79 -17.23
N ASP A 207 -28.79 2.63 -18.24
CA ASP A 207 -28.09 2.55 -19.53
C ASP A 207 -26.59 2.92 -19.34
N ILE A 208 -25.74 1.90 -19.21
CA ILE A 208 -24.30 1.98 -18.87
C ILE A 208 -23.47 2.70 -19.97
N LYS A 209 -24.08 3.06 -21.11
CA LYS A 209 -23.41 3.75 -22.24
C LYS A 209 -22.71 5.04 -21.85
N TRP A 210 -23.26 5.82 -20.92
CA TRP A 210 -22.64 7.07 -20.46
C TRP A 210 -21.37 6.80 -19.63
N ILE A 211 -21.42 5.82 -18.72
CA ILE A 211 -20.29 5.41 -17.87
C ILE A 211 -19.16 4.85 -18.74
N LYS A 212 -19.48 4.03 -19.75
CA LYS A 212 -18.49 3.50 -20.70
C LYS A 212 -17.72 4.60 -21.41
N LYS A 213 -18.37 5.72 -21.80
CA LYS A 213 -17.71 6.83 -22.48
C LYS A 213 -16.77 7.62 -21.56
N GLU A 214 -17.18 7.81 -20.31
CA GLU A 214 -16.41 8.60 -19.34
C GLU A 214 -15.25 7.80 -18.74
N VAL A 215 -15.44 6.49 -18.52
CA VAL A 215 -14.35 5.58 -18.14
C VAL A 215 -13.38 5.38 -19.29
N ARG A 216 -13.85 5.28 -20.55
CA ARG A 216 -12.97 5.26 -21.73
C ARG A 216 -12.11 6.52 -21.80
N LYS A 217 -12.69 7.70 -21.62
CA LYS A 217 -11.92 8.96 -21.53
C LYS A 217 -10.91 8.96 -20.39
N GLN A 218 -11.23 8.39 -19.23
CA GLN A 218 -10.27 8.25 -18.14
C GLN A 218 -9.13 7.31 -18.52
N ILE A 219 -9.43 6.13 -19.08
CA ILE A 219 -8.44 5.17 -19.57
C ILE A 219 -7.56 5.80 -20.66
N ASP A 220 -8.15 6.46 -21.66
CA ASP A 220 -7.43 7.10 -22.77
C ASP A 220 -6.52 8.24 -22.27
N LYS A 221 -6.97 8.99 -21.25
CA LYS A 221 -6.17 10.02 -20.56
C LYS A 221 -5.02 9.44 -19.75
N TYR A 222 -5.18 8.25 -19.15
CA TYR A 222 -4.17 7.60 -18.33
C TYR A 222 -3.16 6.78 -19.15
N PHE A 223 -3.55 6.23 -20.30
CA PHE A 223 -2.70 5.39 -21.16
C PHE A 223 -2.15 6.12 -22.40
N GLY A 224 -2.51 7.39 -22.63
CA GLY A 224 -1.94 8.17 -23.73
C GLY A 224 -2.20 7.57 -25.12
N LEU A 225 -3.31 6.85 -25.28
CA LEU A 225 -3.74 6.36 -26.58
C LEU A 225 -4.38 7.52 -27.34
N ASP A 226 -3.52 8.38 -27.89
CA ASP A 226 -3.87 9.39 -28.87
C ASP A 226 -4.51 8.67 -30.07
N GLU A 227 -5.77 9.01 -30.36
CA GLU A 227 -6.52 8.55 -31.52
C GLU A 227 -5.80 9.01 -32.80
N ARG A 228 -4.79 8.26 -33.24
CA ARG A 228 -4.44 8.14 -34.66
C ARG A 228 -5.05 6.85 -35.17
N VAL A 229 -6.37 6.90 -35.22
CA VAL A 229 -7.23 5.96 -35.93
C VAL A 229 -6.91 6.06 -37.42
N ASP A 230 -6.57 4.89 -37.97
CA ASP A 230 -6.93 4.38 -39.28
C ASP A 230 -6.82 5.31 -40.51
N LYS A 231 -5.82 5.01 -41.34
CA LYS A 231 -5.97 5.02 -42.81
C LYS A 231 -6.35 3.62 -43.28
#